data_AF-A0A5C7F3Q2-F1
#
_entry.id   AF-A0A5C7F3Q2-F1
#
_cell.length_a   1.000
_cell.length_b   1.000
_cell.length_c   1.000
_cell.angle_alpha   90.00
_cell.angle_beta   90.00
_cell.angle_gamma   90.00
#
_symmetry.space_group_name_H-M   'P 1'
#
loop_
_entity.id
_entity.type
_entity.pdbx_description
1 polymer ?
#
loop_
_entity_poly.entity_id
_entity_poly.type
_entity_poly.pdbx_seq_one_letter_code
_entity_poly.pdbx_strand_id
1 'polypeptide(L)'
;MKVPFSYFPGPFYNEKDTISKVEAPWYETSHSNYFSEDIMGMAVTEDRQLLFDTFYKEWEKEGKPAGKKWLSRFLQLYHWMDGVHVTGTAEAVEYIQFHAAAPWNAGDRLQFIYEHPEHFSRKITLQQMIKEAKPKLRIHYKLKLSHNS
;
A
#
# COMPACT_ATOMS: atom_id res chain seq x y z
N MET A 1 -0.90 3.74 -22.34
CA MET A 1 -0.28 4.99 -21.82
C MET A 1 1.13 4.63 -21.38
N LYS A 2 2.18 5.36 -21.77
CA LYS A 2 3.57 5.03 -21.40
C LYS A 2 3.91 5.66 -20.05
N VAL A 3 4.49 4.90 -19.13
CA VAL A 3 4.91 5.38 -17.81
C VAL A 3 6.07 6.39 -17.97
N PRO A 4 6.02 7.58 -17.34
CA PRO A 4 7.06 8.59 -17.45
C PRO A 4 8.44 8.12 -16.94
N PHE A 5 9.52 8.59 -17.56
CA PHE A 5 10.89 8.19 -17.22
C PHE A 5 11.35 8.59 -15.81
N SER A 6 10.65 9.54 -15.16
CA SER A 6 10.83 9.90 -13.75
C SER A 6 10.51 8.76 -12.78
N TYR A 7 9.94 7.65 -13.26
CA TYR A 7 9.71 6.43 -12.52
C TYR A 7 10.94 5.49 -12.45
N PHE A 8 12.03 5.78 -13.17
CA PHE A 8 13.27 5.01 -13.06
C PHE A 8 14.22 5.63 -12.03
N PRO A 9 14.61 4.92 -10.95
CA PRO A 9 15.46 5.50 -9.91
C PRO A 9 16.92 5.57 -10.37
N GLY A 10 17.50 6.77 -10.35
CA GLY A 10 18.95 6.91 -10.17
C GLY A 10 19.35 6.54 -8.72
N PRO A 11 20.58 6.05 -8.47
CA PRO A 11 20.99 5.62 -7.14
C PRO A 11 21.16 6.81 -6.20
N PHE A 12 20.75 6.64 -4.93
CA PHE A 12 20.72 7.69 -3.92
C PHE A 12 22.00 7.81 -3.05
N TYR A 13 23.08 7.03 -3.26
CA TYR A 13 24.29 7.08 -2.40
C TYR A 13 25.63 6.81 -3.12
N ASN A 14 26.73 7.33 -2.54
CA ASN A 14 28.11 7.28 -3.04
C ASN A 14 28.89 6.04 -2.57
N GLU A 15 29.89 5.62 -3.36
CA GLU A 15 30.65 4.35 -3.29
C GLU A 15 31.44 4.03 -2.00
N LYS A 16 31.33 4.78 -0.90
CA LYS A 16 32.31 4.71 0.21
C LYS A 16 31.79 4.33 1.62
N ASP A 17 30.51 4.05 1.83
CA ASP A 17 29.99 3.82 3.18
C ASP A 17 29.83 2.32 3.55
N THR A 18 30.33 1.92 4.73
CA THR A 18 30.30 0.56 5.32
C THR A 18 29.59 0.56 6.68
N ILE A 19 28.60 -0.32 6.91
CA ILE A 19 27.83 -0.40 8.18
C ILE A 19 27.74 -1.85 8.73
N SER A 20 27.71 -1.97 10.07
CA SER A 20 27.89 -3.17 10.91
C SER A 20 26.58 -3.90 11.30
N LYS A 21 26.66 -5.16 11.75
CA LYS A 21 25.64 -6.23 11.57
C LYS A 21 24.74 -6.63 12.77
N VAL A 22 24.60 -5.87 13.85
CA VAL A 22 23.70 -6.25 14.97
C VAL A 22 22.99 -4.99 15.50
N GLU A 23 21.65 -4.99 15.50
CA GLU A 23 20.73 -3.90 15.90
C GLU A 23 20.42 -2.79 14.87
N ALA A 24 19.50 -3.04 13.93
CA ALA A 24 18.67 -2.03 13.24
C ALA A 24 17.48 -2.70 12.50
N PRO A 25 16.27 -2.08 12.43
CA PRO A 25 15.25 -2.50 11.47
C PRO A 25 15.79 -2.28 10.04
N TRP A 26 15.62 -3.30 9.20
CA TRP A 26 16.41 -3.57 7.99
C TRP A 26 16.28 -2.57 6.81
N TYR A 27 15.71 -1.38 7.01
CA TYR A 27 15.92 -0.24 6.09
C TYR A 27 17.29 0.45 6.26
N GLU A 28 18.19 -0.14 7.06
CA GLU A 28 19.61 0.11 6.91
C GLU A 28 20.30 -1.14 6.35
N THR A 29 20.73 -1.01 5.08
CA THR A 29 21.95 -1.60 4.47
C THR A 29 21.88 -2.78 3.52
N SER A 30 20.72 -3.16 2.99
CA SER A 30 20.64 -3.87 1.70
C SER A 30 19.19 -4.21 1.45
N HIS A 31 18.68 -4.01 0.23
CA HIS A 31 17.91 -5.00 -0.53
C HIS A 31 17.33 -4.29 -1.75
N SER A 32 17.70 -4.82 -2.93
CA SER A 32 17.10 -4.47 -4.20
C SER A 32 15.73 -5.14 -4.30
N ASN A 33 14.67 -4.34 -4.29
CA ASN A 33 13.31 -4.70 -4.70
C ASN A 33 12.64 -5.87 -3.96
N TYR A 34 11.86 -5.54 -2.93
CA TYR A 34 10.78 -6.40 -2.45
C TYR A 34 9.65 -5.53 -1.88
N PHE A 35 8.57 -5.35 -2.65
CA PHE A 35 7.29 -4.80 -2.16
C PHE A 35 6.55 -5.87 -1.30
N SER A 36 7.30 -6.67 -0.53
CA SER A 36 6.79 -7.87 0.14
C SER A 36 6.82 -7.82 1.66
N GLU A 37 7.32 -6.77 2.32
CA GLU A 37 7.18 -6.73 3.78
C GLU A 37 5.79 -6.35 4.27
N ASP A 38 5.31 -7.28 5.07
CA ASP A 38 4.29 -7.26 6.08
C ASP A 38 4.31 -6.02 7.02
N ILE A 39 3.73 -4.91 6.55
CA ILE A 39 3.61 -3.67 7.34
C ILE A 39 2.66 -3.84 8.53
N MET A 40 1.88 -4.92 8.56
CA MET A 40 0.94 -5.21 9.64
C MET A 40 1.56 -6.14 10.71
N GLY A 41 2.73 -6.73 10.46
CA GLY A 41 3.29 -7.79 11.31
C GLY A 41 2.46 -9.09 11.26
N MET A 42 1.67 -9.28 10.21
CA MET A 42 0.92 -10.48 9.87
C MET A 42 1.48 -11.18 8.61
N ALA A 43 1.90 -12.43 8.75
CA ALA A 43 2.21 -13.26 7.59
C ALA A 43 1.06 -13.20 6.57
N VAL A 44 1.40 -13.14 5.27
CA VAL A 44 0.41 -13.21 4.18
C VAL A 44 -0.48 -14.41 4.46
N THR A 45 -1.77 -14.15 4.70
CA THR A 45 -2.74 -15.18 5.03
C THR A 45 -3.71 -15.33 3.87
N GLU A 46 -4.13 -16.58 3.62
CA GLU A 46 -5.20 -16.87 2.68
C GLU A 46 -6.57 -16.39 3.22
N ASP A 47 -6.65 -16.07 4.52
CA ASP A 47 -7.84 -15.52 5.15
C ASP A 47 -8.03 -14.03 4.81
N ARG A 48 -8.66 -13.80 3.66
CA ARG A 48 -9.07 -12.47 3.17
C ARG A 48 -9.95 -11.71 4.16
N GLN A 49 -10.76 -12.41 4.97
CA GLN A 49 -11.61 -11.76 5.97
C GLN A 49 -10.74 -11.19 7.10
N LEU A 50 -9.81 -12.00 7.62
CA LEU A 50 -8.86 -11.57 8.65
C LEU A 50 -8.01 -10.38 8.16
N LEU A 51 -7.51 -10.43 6.92
CA LEU A 51 -6.75 -9.33 6.31
C LEU A 51 -7.58 -8.03 6.26
N PHE A 52 -8.79 -8.13 5.73
CA PHE A 52 -9.69 -6.99 5.60
C PHE A 52 -10.04 -6.38 6.96
N ASP A 53 -10.45 -7.21 7.92
CA ASP A 53 -10.87 -6.73 9.24
C ASP A 53 -9.69 -6.10 9.99
N THR A 54 -8.51 -6.72 9.92
CA THR A 54 -7.32 -6.19 10.60
C THR A 54 -6.87 -4.87 9.97
N PHE A 55 -6.86 -4.76 8.63
CA PHE A 55 -6.53 -3.51 7.95
C PHE A 55 -7.44 -2.36 8.39
N TYR A 56 -8.76 -2.58 8.34
CA TYR A 56 -9.72 -1.51 8.66
C TYR A 56 -9.76 -1.19 10.16
N LYS A 57 -9.60 -2.19 11.03
CA LYS A 57 -9.49 -1.98 12.48
C LYS A 57 -8.27 -1.12 12.83
N GLU A 58 -7.10 -1.44 12.28
CA GLU A 58 -5.87 -0.67 12.53
C GLU A 58 -5.96 0.75 11.94
N TRP A 59 -6.57 0.89 10.75
CA TRP A 59 -6.76 2.20 10.12
C TRP A 59 -7.68 3.12 10.92
N GLU A 60 -8.76 2.56 11.48
CA GLU A 60 -9.71 3.27 12.34
C GLU A 60 -9.08 3.63 13.69
N LYS A 61 -8.33 2.70 14.30
CA LYS A 61 -7.61 2.90 15.57
C LYS A 61 -6.58 4.03 15.49
N GLU A 62 -5.83 4.10 14.40
CA GLU A 62 -4.79 5.14 14.20
C GLU A 62 -5.39 6.49 13.76
N GLY A 63 -6.73 6.61 13.70
CA GLY A 63 -7.43 7.88 13.54
C GLY A 63 -7.42 8.43 12.11
N LYS A 64 -7.50 7.56 11.10
CA LYS A 64 -7.33 7.93 9.66
C LYS A 64 -5.93 8.50 9.40
N PRO A 65 -4.89 7.74 9.74
CA PRO A 65 -3.51 8.15 9.53
C PRO A 65 -3.24 8.43 8.06
N ALA A 66 -2.33 9.36 7.81
CA ALA A 66 -1.94 9.79 6.48
C ALA A 66 -0.44 9.74 6.35
N GLY A 67 0.04 9.27 5.21
CA GLY A 67 1.46 9.22 4.93
C GLY A 67 1.86 7.96 4.16
N LYS A 68 3.17 7.86 3.93
CA LYS A 68 3.79 6.79 3.13
C LYS A 68 3.40 5.39 3.62
N LYS A 69 3.31 5.19 4.94
CA LYS A 69 2.86 3.92 5.56
C LYS A 69 1.50 3.45 5.04
N TRP A 70 0.49 4.32 5.08
CA TRP A 70 -0.88 3.93 4.71
C TRP A 70 -1.12 3.87 3.22
N LEU A 71 -0.35 4.62 2.44
CA LEU A 71 -0.28 4.41 1.01
C LEU A 71 0.24 3.01 0.71
N SER A 72 1.37 2.63 1.31
CA SER A 72 1.95 1.30 1.10
C SER A 72 1.00 0.17 1.54
N ARG A 73 0.39 0.27 2.73
CA ARG A 73 -0.61 -0.70 3.21
C ARG A 73 -1.82 -0.78 2.31
N PHE A 74 -2.29 0.36 1.81
CA PHE A 74 -3.44 0.40 0.90
C PHE A 74 -3.14 -0.32 -0.41
N LEU A 75 -1.94 -0.14 -0.96
CA LEU A 75 -1.50 -0.85 -2.15
C LEU A 75 -1.43 -2.36 -1.87
N GLN A 76 -0.75 -2.76 -0.80
CA GLN A 76 -0.60 -4.15 -0.38
C GLN A 76 -1.93 -4.86 -0.13
N LEU A 77 -2.93 -4.17 0.42
CA LEU A 77 -4.25 -4.75 0.67
C LEU A 77 -4.84 -5.37 -0.61
N TYR A 78 -4.81 -4.66 -1.74
CA TYR A 78 -5.37 -5.19 -3.00
C TYR A 78 -4.63 -6.45 -3.45
N HIS A 79 -3.31 -6.45 -3.34
CA HIS A 79 -2.46 -7.57 -3.72
C HIS A 79 -2.65 -8.80 -2.86
N TRP A 80 -2.68 -8.62 -1.54
CA TRP A 80 -2.91 -9.72 -0.60
C TRP A 80 -4.30 -10.30 -0.72
N MET A 81 -5.31 -9.45 -0.98
CA MET A 81 -6.67 -9.92 -1.16
C MET A 81 -6.80 -10.82 -2.40
N ASP A 82 -5.98 -10.63 -3.43
CA ASP A 82 -5.94 -11.51 -4.61
C ASP A 82 -4.86 -12.60 -4.57
N GLY A 83 -3.98 -12.58 -3.55
CA GLY A 83 -2.82 -13.48 -3.50
C GLY A 83 -1.79 -13.21 -4.60
N VAL A 84 -1.78 -12.00 -5.16
CA VAL A 84 -0.87 -11.60 -6.23
C VAL A 84 0.29 -10.83 -5.62
N HIS A 85 1.52 -11.26 -5.88
CA HIS A 85 2.70 -10.49 -5.53
C HIS A 85 2.98 -9.44 -6.60
N VAL A 86 3.33 -8.23 -6.19
CA VAL A 86 3.87 -7.20 -7.08
C VAL A 86 5.31 -6.92 -6.74
N THR A 87 6.07 -6.61 -7.77
CA THR A 87 7.53 -6.41 -7.71
C THR A 87 7.89 -4.94 -7.48
N GLY A 88 6.96 -4.01 -7.68
CA GLY A 88 7.18 -2.59 -7.50
C GLY A 88 5.91 -1.75 -7.41
N THR A 89 6.09 -0.47 -7.07
CA THR A 89 5.00 0.51 -6.90
C THR A 89 4.24 0.80 -8.18
N ALA A 90 4.91 0.84 -9.33
CA ALA A 90 4.26 1.10 -10.62
C ALA A 90 3.26 -0.02 -10.97
N GLU A 91 3.68 -1.27 -10.81
CA GLU A 91 2.84 -2.45 -10.97
C GLU A 91 1.67 -2.45 -9.97
N ALA A 92 1.94 -2.04 -8.73
CA ALA A 92 0.90 -1.95 -7.71
C ALA A 92 -0.19 -0.90 -8.05
N VAL A 93 0.23 0.25 -8.58
CA VAL A 93 -0.69 1.31 -9.02
C VAL A 93 -1.51 0.86 -10.22
N GLU A 94 -0.86 0.26 -11.21
CA GLU A 94 -1.51 -0.28 -12.41
C GLU A 94 -2.55 -1.34 -12.03
N TYR A 95 -2.19 -2.25 -11.14
CA TYR A 95 -3.09 -3.29 -10.65
C TYR A 95 -4.38 -2.72 -10.05
N ILE A 96 -4.23 -1.76 -9.12
CA ILE A 96 -5.38 -1.17 -8.43
C ILE A 96 -6.24 -0.37 -9.40
N GLN A 97 -5.65 0.30 -10.39
CA GLN A 97 -6.40 1.03 -11.39
C GLN A 97 -7.41 0.14 -12.14
N PHE A 98 -7.04 -1.11 -12.41
CA PHE A 98 -7.88 -2.05 -13.15
C PHE A 98 -8.63 -3.06 -12.28
N HIS A 99 -8.46 -2.99 -10.96
CA HIS A 99 -9.11 -3.91 -10.03
C HIS A 99 -10.63 -3.69 -9.99
N ALA A 100 -11.42 -4.77 -9.98
CA ALA A 100 -12.89 -4.70 -10.01
C ALA A 100 -13.48 -3.94 -8.80
N ALA A 101 -12.79 -3.96 -7.66
CA ALA A 101 -13.14 -3.24 -6.45
C ALA A 101 -12.34 -1.94 -6.24
N ALA A 102 -11.73 -1.36 -7.27
CA ALA A 102 -10.95 -0.13 -7.18
C ALA A 102 -11.78 1.08 -6.70
N PRO A 103 -11.19 2.05 -5.97
CA PRO A 103 -11.81 3.34 -5.74
C PRO A 103 -12.05 4.11 -7.05
N TRP A 104 -12.88 5.15 -7.01
CA TRP A 104 -13.11 5.94 -8.21
C TRP A 104 -11.84 6.69 -8.62
N ASN A 105 -11.51 6.63 -9.91
CA ASN A 105 -10.34 7.26 -10.52
C ASN A 105 -9.03 6.90 -9.78
N ALA A 106 -8.85 5.63 -9.45
CA ALA A 106 -7.74 5.18 -8.62
C ALA A 106 -6.36 5.54 -9.20
N GLY A 107 -6.18 5.40 -10.51
CA GLY A 107 -4.93 5.76 -11.22
C GLY A 107 -4.55 7.23 -11.00
N ASP A 108 -5.41 8.16 -11.41
CA ASP A 108 -5.17 9.62 -11.28
C ASP A 108 -4.91 10.04 -9.83
N ARG A 109 -5.64 9.44 -8.89
CA ARG A 109 -5.52 9.79 -7.46
C ARG A 109 -4.24 9.24 -6.85
N LEU A 110 -3.84 8.02 -7.22
CA LEU A 110 -2.54 7.47 -6.82
C LEU A 110 -1.41 8.30 -7.42
N GLN A 111 -1.49 8.63 -8.71
CA GLN A 111 -0.53 9.51 -9.38
C GLN A 111 -0.38 10.85 -8.64
N PHE A 112 -1.49 11.53 -8.33
CA PHE A 112 -1.49 12.76 -7.53
C PHE A 112 -0.81 12.58 -6.17
N ILE A 113 -1.10 11.48 -5.47
CA ILE A 113 -0.52 11.17 -4.16
C ILE A 113 1.01 10.96 -4.24
N TYR A 114 1.51 10.43 -5.36
CA TYR A 114 2.93 10.19 -5.59
C TYR A 114 3.68 11.45 -6.04
N GLU A 115 3.12 12.19 -6.99
CA GLU A 115 3.75 13.39 -7.57
C GLU A 115 3.79 14.57 -6.61
N HIS A 116 2.88 14.61 -5.64
CA HIS A 116 2.76 15.72 -4.70
C HIS A 116 2.87 15.24 -3.23
N PRO A 117 4.03 14.71 -2.80
CA PRO A 117 4.20 14.09 -1.49
C PRO A 117 3.95 15.06 -0.32
N GLU A 118 4.24 16.35 -0.52
CA GLU A 118 4.10 17.43 0.46
C GLU A 118 2.73 18.13 0.44
N HIS A 119 1.88 17.82 -0.55
CA HIS A 119 0.62 18.52 -0.71
C HIS A 119 -0.41 18.04 0.32
N PHE A 120 -1.01 18.95 1.08
CA PHE A 120 -1.95 18.59 2.17
C PHE A 120 -3.13 17.72 1.68
N SER A 121 -3.68 18.02 0.50
CA SER A 121 -4.77 17.23 -0.11
C SER A 121 -4.42 15.76 -0.35
N ARG A 122 -3.14 15.38 -0.44
CA ARG A 122 -2.71 13.98 -0.56
C ARG A 122 -3.30 13.11 0.55
N LYS A 123 -3.26 13.62 1.78
CA LYS A 123 -3.84 12.97 2.97
C LYS A 123 -5.33 12.73 2.78
N ILE A 124 -6.04 13.75 2.34
CA ILE A 124 -7.49 13.71 2.14
C ILE A 124 -7.84 12.71 1.04
N THR A 125 -7.12 12.77 -0.08
CA THR A 125 -7.28 11.86 -1.21
C THR A 125 -7.10 10.40 -0.79
N LEU A 126 -6.01 10.07 -0.10
CA LEU A 126 -5.75 8.70 0.37
C LEU A 126 -6.84 8.21 1.33
N GLN A 127 -7.26 9.04 2.29
CA GLN A 127 -8.33 8.66 3.22
C GLN A 127 -9.65 8.41 2.51
N GLN A 128 -9.99 9.22 1.51
CA GLN A 128 -11.20 9.03 0.72
C GLN A 128 -11.11 7.72 -0.09
N MET A 129 -9.95 7.43 -0.72
CA MET A 129 -9.73 6.17 -1.44
C MET A 129 -9.92 4.95 -0.53
N ILE A 130 -9.35 4.96 0.68
CA ILE A 130 -9.50 3.86 1.65
C ILE A 130 -10.97 3.66 2.06
N LYS A 131 -11.71 4.76 2.28
CA LYS A 131 -13.15 4.70 2.62
C LYS A 131 -13.99 4.15 1.48
N GLU A 132 -13.72 4.56 0.25
CA GLU A 132 -14.40 4.08 -0.95
C GLU A 132 -14.11 2.59 -1.21
N ALA A 133 -12.87 2.15 -0.96
CA ALA A 133 -12.47 0.76 -1.12
C ALA A 133 -13.20 -0.18 -0.14
N LYS A 134 -13.52 0.26 1.08
CA LYS A 134 -14.09 -0.58 2.14
C LYS A 134 -15.35 -1.34 1.71
N PRO A 135 -16.44 -0.68 1.27
CA PRO A 135 -17.62 -1.39 0.80
C PRO A 135 -17.37 -2.17 -0.49
N LYS A 136 -16.51 -1.67 -1.39
CA LYS A 136 -16.21 -2.33 -2.67
C LYS A 136 -15.50 -3.67 -2.49
N LEU A 137 -14.41 -3.69 -1.71
CA LEU A 137 -13.66 -4.91 -1.39
C LEU A 137 -14.54 -5.89 -0.62
N ARG A 138 -15.32 -5.41 0.36
CA ARG A 138 -16.25 -6.26 1.12
C ARG A 138 -17.25 -6.98 0.20
N ILE A 139 -17.88 -6.26 -0.73
CA ILE A 139 -18.83 -6.85 -1.68
C ILE A 139 -18.11 -7.81 -2.63
N HIS A 140 -16.97 -7.40 -3.17
CA HIS A 140 -16.21 -8.18 -4.14
C HIS A 140 -15.79 -9.55 -3.59
N TYR A 141 -15.26 -9.61 -2.36
CA TYR A 141 -14.86 -10.86 -1.72
C TYR A 141 -15.94 -11.49 -0.84
N LYS A 142 -17.18 -10.97 -0.87
CA LYS A 142 -18.33 -11.46 -0.08
C LYS A 142 -18.01 -11.61 1.42
N LEU A 143 -17.28 -10.64 1.96
CA LEU A 143 -16.85 -10.64 3.35
C LEU A 143 -18.04 -10.44 4.29
N LYS A 144 -18.06 -11.18 5.40
CA LYS A 144 -19.11 -11.08 6.42
C LYS A 144 -18.89 -9.83 7.27
N LEU A 145 -19.99 -9.21 7.70
CA LEU A 145 -19.94 -8.20 8.75
C LEU A 145 -19.58 -8.89 10.06
N SER A 146 -18.35 -8.70 10.55
CA SER A 146 -18.04 -8.97 11.94
C SER A 146 -18.92 -8.04 12.78
N HIS A 147 -20.06 -8.54 13.27
CA HIS A 147 -20.79 -7.87 14.32
C HIS A 147 -19.89 -7.97 15.54
N ASN A 148 -19.29 -6.85 15.95
CA ASN A 148 -18.45 -6.78 17.13
C ASN A 148 -19.17 -7.47 18.28
N SER A 149 -18.62 -8.62 18.70
CA SER A 149 -18.92 -9.25 19.99
C SER A 149 -18.23 -8.46 21.09
#